data_AF-A0A371AYF3-F1
#
_entry.id   AF-A0A371AYF3-F1
#
_cell.length_a   1.000
_cell.length_b   1.000
_cell.length_c   1.000
_cell.angle_alpha   90.00
_cell.angle_beta   90.00
_cell.angle_gamma   90.00
#
_symmetry.space_group_name_H-M   'P 1'
#
loop_
_entity.id
_entity.type
_entity.pdbx_description
1 polymer ?
#
loop_
_entity_poly.entity_id
_entity_poly.type
_entity_poly.pdbx_seq_one_letter_code
_entity_poly.pdbx_strand_id
1 'polypeptide(L)'
;MTKDEVVVLLKEYLYYFVITLKVGLSSIKEYNSWLDNIFLNEVDNDFLIELEFSSNDINSTIHIIDSFIDPNISRLDFDFIGKLLFKAFEAKYHQDTCTLEDLAHQAYNIWNILPDNIANKEPFFTLCYIDDPLSYGDEKQTRELFHKLFNYYRVNH
;
A
#
# COMPACT_ATOMS: atom_id res chain seq x y z
N MET A 1 8.30 18.64 1.52
CA MET A 1 9.12 17.53 2.02
C MET A 1 10.57 17.97 1.97
N THR A 2 11.26 17.95 3.11
CA THR A 2 12.71 18.23 3.19
C THR A 2 13.51 17.01 2.74
N LYS A 3 14.80 17.20 2.42
CA LYS A 3 15.69 16.09 2.01
C LYS A 3 15.79 15.00 3.09
N ASP A 4 15.72 15.41 4.36
CA ASP A 4 15.71 14.48 5.51
C ASP A 4 14.39 13.70 5.63
N GLU A 5 13.24 14.31 5.32
CA GLU A 5 11.93 13.62 5.32
C GLU A 5 11.82 12.56 4.21
N VAL A 6 12.45 12.79 3.05
CA VAL A 6 12.48 11.83 1.93
C VAL A 6 13.28 10.57 2.29
N VAL A 7 14.41 10.73 3.00
CA VAL A 7 15.27 9.61 3.42
C VAL A 7 14.65 8.82 4.58
N VAL A 8 13.95 9.48 5.51
CA VAL A 8 13.35 8.83 6.68
C VAL A 8 12.20 7.89 6.30
N LEU A 9 11.41 8.19 5.27
CA LEU A 9 10.21 7.41 4.91
C LEU A 9 10.38 6.49 3.69
N LEU A 10 11.59 6.38 3.15
CA LEU A 10 11.87 5.55 1.97
C LEU A 10 11.38 4.11 2.16
N LYS A 11 11.61 3.52 3.35
CA LYS A 11 11.22 2.13 3.65
C LYS A 11 9.72 1.95 3.68
N GLU A 12 8.98 2.88 4.25
CA GLU A 12 7.53 2.84 4.32
C GLU A 12 6.91 2.97 2.92
N TYR A 13 7.43 3.86 2.07
CA TYR A 13 6.98 3.95 0.68
C TYR A 13 7.27 2.67 -0.10
N LEU A 14 8.46 2.10 0.05
CA LEU A 14 8.82 0.84 -0.60
C LEU A 14 7.92 -0.31 -0.14
N TYR A 15 7.64 -0.42 1.16
CA TYR A 15 6.73 -1.43 1.68
C TYR A 15 5.29 -1.22 1.20
N TYR A 16 4.83 0.03 1.15
CA TYR A 16 3.56 0.39 0.51
C TYR A 16 3.51 -0.14 -0.92
N PHE A 17 4.54 0.10 -1.74
CA PHE A 17 4.57 -0.40 -3.12
C PHE A 17 4.62 -1.93 -3.20
N VAL A 18 5.35 -2.60 -2.31
CA VAL A 18 5.32 -4.08 -2.24
C VAL A 18 3.89 -4.57 -2.05
N ILE A 19 3.18 -4.03 -1.06
CA ILE A 19 1.81 -4.44 -0.76
C ILE A 19 0.91 -4.17 -1.97
N THR A 20 0.95 -2.96 -2.51
CA THR A 20 0.02 -2.55 -3.56
C THR A 20 0.32 -3.19 -4.91
N LEU A 21 1.57 -3.48 -5.23
CA LEU A 21 1.96 -4.22 -6.44
C LEU A 21 1.53 -5.69 -6.33
N LYS A 22 1.71 -6.35 -5.17
CA LYS A 22 1.30 -7.75 -4.94
C LYS A 22 -0.19 -7.98 -5.19
N VAL A 23 -1.03 -6.99 -4.83
CA VAL A 23 -2.50 -7.10 -4.97
C VAL A 23 -3.05 -6.38 -6.21
N GLY A 24 -2.18 -5.74 -7.02
CA GLY A 24 -2.59 -4.97 -8.19
C GLY A 24 -3.34 -3.68 -7.89
N LEU A 25 -3.23 -3.12 -6.68
CA LEU A 25 -3.77 -1.81 -6.32
C LEU A 25 -2.94 -0.68 -6.97
N SER A 26 -1.63 -0.89 -7.09
CA SER A 26 -0.73 -0.02 -7.86
C SER A 26 -0.18 -0.75 -9.09
N SER A 27 0.14 0.03 -10.10
CA SER A 27 0.83 -0.42 -11.31
C SER A 27 2.34 -0.20 -11.19
N ILE A 28 3.11 -0.97 -11.98
CA ILE A 28 4.55 -0.74 -12.09
C ILE A 28 4.90 0.68 -12.59
N LYS A 29 4.02 1.30 -13.38
CA LYS A 29 4.21 2.67 -13.86
C LYS A 29 4.14 3.70 -12.73
N GLU A 30 3.23 3.51 -11.78
CA GLU A 30 3.12 4.37 -10.60
C GLU A 30 4.34 4.21 -9.69
N TYR A 31 4.82 2.97 -9.50
CA TYR A 31 6.06 2.69 -8.80
C TYR A 31 7.27 3.36 -9.47
N ASN A 32 7.46 3.18 -10.79
CA ASN A 32 8.58 3.78 -11.51
C ASN A 32 8.53 5.31 -11.47
N SER A 33 7.34 5.90 -11.61
CA SER A 33 7.18 7.36 -11.50
C SER A 33 7.57 7.88 -10.11
N TRP A 34 7.30 7.11 -9.05
CA TRP A 34 7.75 7.46 -7.70
C TRP A 34 9.27 7.28 -7.55
N LEU A 35 9.82 6.17 -8.09
CA LEU A 35 11.25 5.87 -8.02
C LEU A 35 12.07 6.93 -8.75
N ASP A 36 11.68 7.33 -9.96
CA ASP A 36 12.28 8.41 -10.75
C ASP A 36 12.40 9.71 -9.93
N ASN A 37 11.32 10.07 -9.22
CA ASN A 37 11.29 11.29 -8.41
C ASN A 37 12.27 11.25 -7.23
N ILE A 38 12.50 10.07 -6.63
CA ILE A 38 13.49 9.92 -5.55
C ILE A 38 14.90 9.86 -6.12
N PHE A 39 15.09 9.13 -7.22
CA PHE A 39 16.39 8.96 -7.87
C PHE A 39 17.02 10.30 -8.24
N LEU A 40 16.23 11.27 -8.71
CA LEU A 40 16.68 12.64 -8.99
C LEU A 40 17.32 13.35 -7.79
N ASN A 41 17.01 12.94 -6.56
CA ASN A 41 17.53 13.54 -5.34
C ASN A 41 18.75 12.80 -4.75
N GLU A 42 18.96 11.53 -5.14
CA GLU A 42 19.94 10.60 -4.56
C GLU A 42 20.57 9.70 -5.65
N VAL A 43 21.13 10.32 -6.68
CA VAL A 43 21.63 9.64 -7.91
C VAL A 43 22.74 8.60 -7.68
N ASP A 44 23.45 8.67 -6.54
CA ASP A 44 24.57 7.78 -6.20
C ASP A 44 24.19 6.70 -5.16
N ASN A 45 22.89 6.46 -4.93
CA ASN A 45 22.43 5.44 -4.01
C ASN A 45 22.37 4.05 -4.68
N ASP A 46 23.31 3.18 -4.33
CA ASP A 46 23.43 1.81 -4.88
C ASP A 46 22.12 1.01 -4.83
N PHE A 47 21.34 1.16 -3.76
CA PHE A 47 20.07 0.45 -3.61
C PHE A 47 18.99 1.00 -4.57
N LEU A 48 18.91 2.32 -4.74
CA LEU A 48 18.01 2.91 -5.72
C LEU A 48 18.42 2.52 -7.15
N ILE A 49 19.72 2.45 -7.44
CA ILE A 49 20.25 1.96 -8.72
C ILE A 49 19.80 0.51 -8.96
N GLU A 50 19.92 -0.37 -7.97
CA GLU A 50 19.45 -1.76 -8.06
C GLU A 50 17.94 -1.84 -8.35
N LEU A 51 17.15 -1.02 -7.65
CA LEU A 51 15.70 -0.92 -7.89
C LEU A 51 15.39 -0.45 -9.31
N GLU A 52 16.09 0.54 -9.82
CA GLU A 52 15.95 1.04 -11.20
C GLU A 52 16.23 -0.06 -12.23
N PHE A 53 17.28 -0.86 -12.03
CA PHE A 53 17.58 -2.00 -12.90
C PHE A 53 16.50 -3.08 -12.91
N SER A 54 15.78 -3.25 -11.79
CA SER A 54 14.71 -4.26 -11.67
C SER A 54 13.30 -3.74 -12.00
N SER A 55 13.15 -2.43 -12.22
CA SER A 55 11.88 -1.68 -12.30
C SER A 55 10.92 -2.08 -13.43
N ASN A 56 11.35 -2.94 -14.36
CA ASN A 56 10.52 -3.47 -15.43
C ASN A 56 9.94 -4.87 -15.13
N ASP A 57 10.36 -5.50 -14.03
CA ASP A 57 9.85 -6.78 -13.56
C ASP A 57 9.32 -6.64 -12.13
N ILE A 58 7.99 -6.71 -12.00
CA ILE A 58 7.29 -6.61 -10.72
C ILE A 58 7.81 -7.63 -9.70
N ASN A 59 8.08 -8.87 -10.11
CA ASN A 59 8.50 -9.92 -9.19
C ASN A 59 9.92 -9.68 -8.69
N SER A 60 10.84 -9.31 -9.59
CA SER A 60 12.21 -8.97 -9.22
C SER A 60 12.25 -7.72 -8.32
N THR A 61 11.47 -6.69 -8.67
CA THR A 61 11.32 -5.47 -7.86
C THR A 61 10.84 -5.81 -6.44
N ILE A 62 9.75 -6.56 -6.32
CA ILE A 62 9.20 -6.99 -5.03
C ILE A 62 10.24 -7.77 -4.23
N HIS A 63 10.96 -8.71 -4.86
CA HIS A 63 11.94 -9.54 -4.18
C HIS A 63 13.10 -8.74 -3.58
N ILE A 64 13.63 -7.76 -4.32
CA ILE A 64 14.70 -6.87 -3.85
C ILE A 64 14.22 -6.03 -2.67
N ILE A 65 13.01 -5.45 -2.78
CA ILE A 65 12.45 -4.63 -1.71
C ILE A 65 12.16 -5.47 -0.45
N ASP A 66 11.51 -6.62 -0.60
CA ASP A 66 11.21 -7.52 0.53
C ASP A 66 12.50 -7.92 1.26
N SER A 67 13.56 -8.27 0.53
CA SER A 67 14.86 -8.65 1.12
C SER A 67 15.50 -7.50 1.91
N PHE A 68 15.29 -6.26 1.48
CA PHE A 68 15.75 -5.06 2.18
C PHE A 68 14.91 -4.73 3.42
N ILE A 69 13.60 -4.96 3.37
CA ILE A 69 12.65 -4.55 4.40
C ILE A 69 12.45 -5.60 5.49
N ASP A 70 12.34 -6.88 5.13
CA ASP A 70 11.98 -7.99 6.03
C ASP A 70 12.75 -7.97 7.37
N PRO A 71 14.08 -7.76 7.40
CA PRO A 71 14.82 -7.70 8.67
C PRO A 71 14.43 -6.55 9.60
N ASN A 72 13.74 -5.53 9.06
CA ASN A 72 13.36 -4.30 9.76
C ASN A 72 11.85 -4.02 9.71
N ILE A 73 11.03 -4.97 9.27
CA ILE A 73 9.58 -4.75 9.08
C ILE A 73 8.88 -4.27 10.35
N SER A 74 9.34 -4.73 11.52
CA SER A 74 8.82 -4.32 12.83
C SER A 74 9.10 -2.86 13.21
N ARG A 75 9.97 -2.17 12.46
CA ARG A 75 10.36 -0.77 12.68
C ARG A 75 9.62 0.20 11.75
N LEU A 76 8.81 -0.31 10.82
CA LEU A 76 8.06 0.54 9.90
C LEU A 76 6.94 1.29 10.61
N ASP A 77 6.70 2.53 10.18
CA ASP A 77 5.51 3.28 10.56
C ASP A 77 4.28 2.80 9.78
N PHE A 78 3.56 1.84 10.37
CA PHE A 78 2.33 1.31 9.78
C PHE A 78 1.17 2.31 9.77
N ASP A 79 1.16 3.33 10.62
CA ASP A 79 0.14 4.39 10.54
C ASP A 79 0.36 5.24 9.27
N PHE A 80 1.62 5.54 8.95
CA PHE A 80 1.97 6.20 7.70
C PHE A 80 1.64 5.34 6.48
N ILE A 81 1.99 4.05 6.50
CA ILE A 81 1.63 3.10 5.43
C ILE A 81 0.11 3.01 5.27
N GLY A 82 -0.64 2.95 6.38
CA GLY A 82 -2.10 2.93 6.37
C GLY A 82 -2.70 4.18 5.71
N LYS A 83 -2.14 5.37 5.99
CA LYS A 83 -2.55 6.63 5.33
C LYS A 83 -2.36 6.57 3.81
N LEU A 84 -1.23 6.03 3.35
CA LEU A 84 -0.97 5.85 1.92
C LEU A 84 -1.95 4.85 1.29
N LEU A 85 -2.12 3.68 1.92
CA LEU A 85 -3.00 2.61 1.45
C LEU A 85 -4.44 3.08 1.28
N PHE A 86 -5.02 3.74 2.29
CA PHE A 86 -6.44 4.11 2.22
C PHE A 86 -6.70 5.28 1.30
N LYS A 87 -5.71 6.16 1.11
CA LYS A 87 -5.76 7.17 0.05
C LYS A 87 -5.74 6.51 -1.34
N ALA A 88 -4.95 5.45 -1.52
CA ALA A 88 -4.92 4.69 -2.78
C ALA A 88 -6.24 3.95 -3.04
N PHE A 89 -6.81 3.30 -2.02
CA PHE A 89 -8.14 2.70 -2.11
C PHE A 89 -9.22 3.74 -2.44
N GLU A 90 -9.24 4.90 -1.78
CA GLU A 90 -10.21 5.96 -2.07
C GLU A 90 -10.09 6.45 -3.52
N ALA A 91 -8.86 6.65 -4.00
CA ALA A 91 -8.61 7.05 -5.38
C ALA A 91 -9.10 5.99 -6.38
N LYS A 92 -8.96 4.70 -6.07
CA LYS A 92 -9.44 3.59 -6.91
C LYS A 92 -10.95 3.39 -6.83
N TYR A 93 -11.54 3.58 -5.65
CA TYR A 93 -12.98 3.52 -5.41
C TYR A 93 -13.77 4.51 -6.27
N HIS A 94 -13.16 5.65 -6.62
CA HIS A 94 -13.76 6.66 -7.49
C HIS A 94 -13.44 6.47 -8.99
N GLN A 95 -12.75 5.39 -9.39
CA GLN A 95 -12.48 5.07 -10.80
C GLN A 95 -13.57 4.16 -11.37
N ASP A 96 -14.15 4.52 -12.51
CA ASP A 96 -15.19 3.74 -13.19
C ASP A 96 -14.75 2.34 -13.64
N THR A 97 -13.44 2.08 -13.64
CA THR A 97 -12.84 0.82 -14.09
C THR A 97 -12.72 -0.25 -13.00
N CYS A 98 -13.12 0.05 -11.76
CA CYS A 98 -12.92 -0.84 -10.61
C CYS A 98 -14.26 -1.13 -9.92
N THR A 99 -14.62 -2.40 -9.80
CA THR A 99 -15.85 -2.79 -9.10
C THR A 99 -15.64 -2.79 -7.59
N LEU A 100 -16.75 -2.80 -6.83
CA LEU A 100 -16.69 -2.87 -5.38
C LEU A 100 -16.10 -4.21 -4.92
N GLU A 101 -16.44 -5.28 -5.64
CA GLU A 101 -15.93 -6.64 -5.46
C GLU A 101 -14.42 -6.70 -5.69
N ASP A 102 -13.90 -6.08 -6.76
CA ASP A 102 -12.46 -6.03 -7.05
C ASP A 102 -11.71 -5.38 -5.89
N LEU A 103 -12.20 -4.24 -5.39
CA LEU A 103 -11.57 -3.52 -4.28
C LEU A 103 -11.62 -4.30 -2.97
N ALA A 104 -12.75 -4.97 -2.71
CA ALA A 104 -12.91 -5.75 -1.49
C ALA A 104 -11.98 -6.99 -1.52
N HIS A 105 -11.82 -7.62 -2.69
CA HIS A 105 -10.86 -8.70 -2.90
C HIS A 105 -9.40 -8.21 -2.72
N GLN A 106 -9.07 -7.03 -3.25
CA GLN A 106 -7.75 -6.41 -3.01
C GLN A 106 -7.52 -6.12 -1.53
N ALA A 107 -8.52 -5.62 -0.81
CA ALA A 107 -8.45 -5.38 0.63
C ALA A 107 -8.15 -6.66 1.42
N TYR A 108 -8.89 -7.74 1.15
CA TYR A 108 -8.63 -9.04 1.78
C TYR A 108 -7.22 -9.55 1.50
N ASN A 109 -6.75 -9.44 0.25
CA ASN A 109 -5.40 -9.85 -0.12
C ASN A 109 -4.32 -9.03 0.59
N ILE A 110 -4.54 -7.72 0.82
CA ILE A 110 -3.64 -6.90 1.64
C ILE A 110 -3.61 -7.40 3.07
N TRP A 111 -4.78 -7.63 3.68
CA TRP A 111 -4.86 -8.15 5.05
C TRP A 111 -4.06 -9.45 5.20
N ASN A 112 -4.20 -10.36 4.23
CA ASN A 112 -3.56 -11.67 4.25
C ASN A 112 -2.01 -11.65 4.11
N ILE A 113 -1.43 -10.54 3.65
CA ILE A 113 0.03 -10.39 3.51
C ILE A 113 0.66 -9.47 4.57
N LEU A 114 -0.16 -8.80 5.39
CA LEU A 114 0.33 -7.96 6.47
C LEU A 114 0.86 -8.82 7.64
N PRO A 115 1.82 -8.32 8.42
CA PRO A 115 2.23 -8.98 9.66
C PRO A 115 1.05 -9.13 10.63
N ASP A 116 0.90 -10.28 11.27
CA ASP A 116 -0.24 -10.58 12.16
C ASP A 116 -0.48 -9.52 13.24
N ASN A 117 0.58 -8.94 13.80
CA ASN A 117 0.51 -7.91 14.83
C ASN A 117 -0.02 -6.55 14.31
N ILE A 118 -0.07 -6.38 13.00
CA ILE A 118 -0.65 -5.23 12.29
C ILE A 118 -2.03 -5.59 11.73
N ALA A 119 -2.13 -6.74 11.04
CA ALA A 119 -3.36 -7.21 10.39
C ALA A 119 -4.54 -7.35 11.39
N ASN A 120 -4.25 -7.67 12.64
CA ASN A 120 -5.25 -7.81 13.71
C ASN A 120 -5.54 -6.51 14.48
N LYS A 121 -5.17 -5.34 13.96
CA LYS A 121 -5.45 -4.04 14.55
C LYS A 121 -6.24 -3.16 13.58
N GLU A 122 -7.15 -2.37 14.11
CA GLU A 122 -7.77 -1.32 13.32
C GLU A 122 -6.70 -0.30 12.90
N PRO A 123 -6.76 0.19 11.65
CA PRO A 123 -7.84 -0.02 10.68
C PRO A 123 -7.66 -1.23 9.75
N PHE A 124 -6.52 -1.93 9.81
CA PHE A 124 -6.20 -3.06 8.93
C PHE A 124 -7.10 -4.27 9.15
N PHE A 125 -7.58 -4.47 10.38
CA PHE A 125 -8.49 -5.57 10.68
C PHE A 125 -9.80 -5.49 9.89
N THR A 126 -10.30 -4.28 9.59
CA THR A 126 -11.49 -4.10 8.75
C THR A 126 -11.33 -4.71 7.34
N LEU A 127 -10.10 -4.82 6.83
CA LEU A 127 -9.84 -5.34 5.48
C LEU A 127 -10.18 -6.84 5.33
N CYS A 128 -10.22 -7.62 6.41
CA CYS A 128 -10.47 -9.06 6.32
C CYS A 128 -11.94 -9.46 6.17
N TYR A 129 -12.86 -8.52 6.43
CA TYR A 129 -14.31 -8.74 6.38
C TYR A 129 -15.05 -7.69 5.56
N ILE A 130 -14.33 -6.84 4.81
CA ILE A 130 -14.96 -5.73 4.08
C ILE A 130 -15.91 -6.20 2.97
N ASP A 131 -15.66 -7.39 2.43
CA ASP A 131 -16.49 -8.10 1.47
C ASP A 131 -17.60 -8.96 2.10
N ASP A 132 -17.58 -9.21 3.41
CA ASP A 132 -18.61 -10.02 4.09
C ASP A 132 -20.04 -9.56 3.73
N PRO A 133 -20.37 -8.25 3.72
CA PRO A 133 -21.71 -7.79 3.35
C PRO A 133 -22.12 -8.09 1.92
N LEU A 134 -21.17 -8.21 0.99
CA LEU A 134 -21.45 -8.56 -0.40
C LEU A 134 -22.03 -9.97 -0.50
N SER A 135 -21.63 -10.89 0.38
CA SER A 135 -22.11 -12.29 0.36
C SER A 135 -23.62 -12.44 0.60
N TYR A 136 -24.26 -11.45 1.24
CA TYR A 136 -25.70 -11.39 1.47
C TYR A 136 -26.37 -10.16 0.80
N GLY A 137 -25.67 -9.54 -0.16
CA GLY A 137 -26.21 -8.48 -1.03
C GLY A 137 -26.30 -7.10 -0.41
N ASP A 138 -25.62 -6.83 0.71
CA ASP A 138 -25.60 -5.51 1.36
C ASP A 138 -24.40 -4.68 0.90
N GLU A 139 -24.44 -4.21 -0.35
CA GLU A 139 -23.42 -3.28 -0.88
C GLU A 139 -23.29 -2.00 -0.03
N LYS A 140 -24.41 -1.53 0.56
CA LYS A 140 -24.42 -0.29 1.32
C LYS A 140 -23.48 -0.40 2.52
N GLN A 141 -23.54 -1.51 3.24
CA GLN A 141 -22.65 -1.76 4.36
C GLN A 141 -21.18 -1.87 3.94
N THR A 142 -20.85 -2.54 2.83
CA THR A 142 -19.48 -2.55 2.30
C THR A 142 -18.99 -1.14 1.96
N ARG A 143 -19.82 -0.28 1.36
CA ARG A 143 -19.47 1.12 1.09
C ARG A 143 -19.26 1.94 2.37
N GLU A 144 -20.07 1.71 3.40
CA GLU A 144 -19.89 2.33 4.72
C GLU A 144 -18.54 1.91 5.35
N LEU A 145 -18.13 0.65 5.22
CA LEU A 145 -16.82 0.17 5.67
C LEU A 145 -15.66 0.84 4.90
N PHE A 146 -15.75 0.95 3.58
CA PHE A 146 -14.76 1.70 2.79
C PHE A 146 -14.67 3.17 3.22
N HIS A 147 -15.81 3.85 3.39
CA HIS A 147 -15.83 5.22 3.88
C HIS A 147 -15.23 5.36 5.29
N LYS A 148 -15.42 4.38 6.18
CA LYS A 148 -14.76 4.35 7.49
C LYS A 148 -13.23 4.27 7.33
N LEU A 149 -12.72 3.41 6.45
CA LEU A 149 -11.29 3.30 6.16
C LEU A 149 -10.71 4.61 5.61
N PHE A 150 -11.36 5.23 4.63
CA PHE A 150 -10.87 6.47 3.99
C PHE A 150 -10.76 7.63 4.99
N ASN A 151 -11.63 7.64 6.01
CA ASN A 151 -11.68 8.70 7.01
C ASN A 151 -10.92 8.37 8.30
N TYR A 152 -10.44 7.13 8.48
CA TYR A 152 -9.83 6.69 9.74
C TYR A 152 -8.70 7.60 10.22
N TYR A 153 -7.78 7.97 9.32
CA TYR A 153 -6.65 8.85 9.65
C TYR A 153 -6.94 10.34 9.46
N ARG A 154 -8.13 10.72 8.94
CA ARG A 154 -8.56 12.13 8.80
C ARG A 154 -9.21 12.65 10.07
N VAL A 155 -9.90 11.79 10.80
CA VAL A 155 -10.69 12.15 11.98
C VAL A 155 -9.89 11.97 13.29
N ASN A 156 -8.86 11.11 13.28
CA ASN A 156 -8.13 10.71 14.49
C ASN A 156 -6.76 11.40 14.70
N HIS A 157 -6.47 12.52 14.05
CA HIS A 157 -5.21 13.28 14.23
C HIS A 157 -5.40 14.79 14.18
#